data_AF-A0A7C6EBH0-F1
#
_entry.id   AF-A0A7C6EBH0-F1
#
_cell.length_a   1.000
_cell.length_b   1.000
_cell.length_c   1.000
_cell.angle_alpha   90.00
_cell.angle_beta   90.00
_cell.angle_gamma   90.00
#
_symmetry.space_group_name_H-M   'P 1'
#
loop_
_entity.id
_entity.type
_entity.pdbx_description
1 polymer ?
#
loop_
_entity_poly.entity_id
_entity_poly.type
_entity_poly.pdbx_seq_one_letter_code
_entity_poly.pdbx_strand_id
1 'polypeptide(L)'
;IDIGGQDSKVIKIASGKVERFVMNDRCAAGTGNFIEKIALALELSLEEFGNQAVKSNHPEPIDSLCVVMAETEILSLVQEGKRLEDIVFGVCDALVRRIVNLGSPIGIEEPIIFCGGGALNPGLVKAMKRLLGDIIIPPDPQFIGALGACVSIA
;
A
#
# COMPACT_ATOMS: atom_id res chain seq x y z
N ILE A 1 5.29 -8.82 1.09
CA ILE A 1 4.07 -8.00 1.17
C ILE A 1 3.60 -7.76 -0.25
N ASP A 2 2.37 -8.15 -0.57
CA ASP A 2 1.75 -8.01 -1.89
C ASP A 2 0.54 -7.08 -1.75
N ILE A 3 0.50 -6.01 -2.54
CA ILE A 3 -0.66 -5.10 -2.61
C ILE A 3 -1.25 -5.19 -4.01
N GLY A 4 -2.37 -5.92 -4.10
CA GLY A 4 -3.18 -6.02 -5.30
C GLY A 4 -4.28 -4.97 -5.34
N GLY A 5 -5.10 -5.02 -6.40
CA GLY A 5 -6.24 -4.11 -6.55
C GLY A 5 -7.35 -4.37 -5.53
N GLN A 6 -7.68 -5.63 -5.25
CA GLN A 6 -8.81 -6.00 -4.39
C GLN A 6 -8.42 -6.67 -3.07
N ASP A 7 -7.16 -7.07 -2.94
CA ASP A 7 -6.66 -7.70 -1.73
C ASP A 7 -5.24 -7.22 -1.42
N SER A 8 -4.79 -7.51 -0.20
CA SER A 8 -3.39 -7.43 0.17
C SER A 8 -2.99 -8.63 1.01
N LYS A 9 -1.72 -9.05 0.87
CA LYS A 9 -1.19 -10.26 1.52
C LYS A 9 0.13 -9.97 2.21
N VAL A 10 0.28 -10.47 3.43
CA VAL A 10 1.57 -10.58 4.11
C VAL A 10 1.90 -12.06 4.22
N ILE A 11 3.05 -12.45 3.67
CA ILE A 11 3.47 -13.85 3.55
C ILE A 11 4.83 -13.96 4.20
N LYS A 12 4.94 -14.83 5.21
CA LYS A 12 6.19 -15.22 5.83
C LYS A 12 6.70 -16.50 5.19
N ILE A 13 7.94 -16.47 4.73
CA ILE A 13 8.59 -17.56 4.00
C ILE A 13 9.76 -18.06 4.83
N ALA A 14 9.84 -19.39 5.03
CA ALA A 14 10.97 -20.06 5.65
C ALA A 14 11.38 -21.25 4.77
N SER A 15 12.68 -21.39 4.50
CA SER A 15 13.23 -22.50 3.70
C SER A 15 12.53 -22.70 2.34
N GLY A 16 12.23 -21.58 1.66
CA GLY A 16 11.58 -21.58 0.34
C GLY A 16 10.10 -21.97 0.36
N LYS A 17 9.46 -22.09 1.53
CA LYS A 17 8.05 -22.44 1.68
C LYS A 17 7.30 -21.37 2.47
N VAL A 18 6.01 -21.26 2.22
CA VAL A 18 5.11 -20.42 3.03
C VAL A 18 5.03 -21.03 4.42
N GLU A 19 5.52 -20.31 5.43
CA GLU A 19 5.38 -20.70 6.83
C GLU A 19 4.03 -20.23 7.38
N ARG A 20 3.70 -18.95 7.14
CA ARG A 20 2.44 -18.32 7.54
C ARG A 20 2.04 -17.27 6.51
N PHE A 21 0.75 -17.02 6.38
CA PHE A 21 0.26 -15.87 5.62
C PHE A 21 -1.01 -15.31 6.25
N VAL A 22 -1.24 -14.03 6.00
CA VAL A 22 -2.46 -13.30 6.33
C VAL A 22 -2.86 -12.48 5.11
N MET A 23 -4.17 -12.32 4.92
CA MET A 23 -4.72 -11.64 3.77
C MET A 23 -5.91 -10.79 4.19
N ASN A 24 -6.05 -9.64 3.56
CA ASN A 24 -7.24 -8.83 3.59
C ASN A 24 -7.89 -8.87 2.20
N ASP A 25 -9.01 -9.60 2.08
CA ASP A 25 -9.78 -9.82 0.85
C ASP A 25 -11.24 -9.34 0.95
N ARG A 26 -11.69 -8.96 2.16
CA ARG A 26 -13.09 -8.56 2.41
C ARG A 26 -13.29 -7.06 2.45
N CYS A 27 -12.22 -6.27 2.51
CA CYS A 27 -12.29 -4.84 2.70
C CYS A 27 -11.38 -4.13 1.72
N ALA A 28 -11.91 -3.14 0.99
CA ALA A 28 -11.11 -2.28 0.14
C ALA A 28 -10.03 -1.52 0.93
N ALA A 29 -10.27 -1.27 2.23
CA ALA A 29 -9.27 -0.71 3.13
C ALA A 29 -8.02 -1.60 3.17
N GLY A 30 -6.88 -1.07 2.74
CA GLY A 30 -5.64 -1.86 2.65
C GLY A 30 -5.37 -2.46 1.27
N THR A 31 -6.00 -1.97 0.21
CA THR A 31 -5.85 -2.49 -1.18
C THR A 31 -5.65 -1.35 -2.17
N GLY A 32 -5.21 -1.66 -3.40
CA GLY A 32 -5.06 -0.67 -4.47
C GLY A 32 -6.36 0.08 -4.81
N ASN A 33 -7.51 -0.58 -4.71
CA ASN A 33 -8.82 0.04 -4.94
C ASN A 33 -9.11 1.18 -3.94
N PHE A 34 -8.57 1.14 -2.71
CA PHE A 34 -8.67 2.29 -1.80
C PHE A 34 -7.96 3.51 -2.39
N ILE A 35 -6.74 3.34 -2.90
CA ILE A 35 -5.98 4.42 -3.54
C ILE A 35 -6.69 4.92 -4.81
N GLU A 36 -7.23 4.01 -5.63
CA GLU A 36 -8.00 4.38 -6.82
C GLU A 36 -9.21 5.26 -6.49
N LYS A 37 -9.98 4.90 -5.46
CA LYS A 37 -11.15 5.67 -5.04
C LYS A 37 -10.79 7.05 -4.51
N ILE A 38 -9.75 7.14 -3.69
CA ILE A 38 -9.29 8.43 -3.16
C ILE A 38 -8.68 9.29 -4.27
N ALA A 39 -7.87 8.72 -5.17
CA ALA A 39 -7.32 9.44 -6.30
C ALA A 39 -8.44 10.03 -7.17
N LEU A 40 -9.48 9.24 -7.46
CA LEU A 40 -10.66 9.70 -8.18
C LEU A 40 -11.39 10.85 -7.46
N ALA A 41 -11.59 10.75 -6.14
CA ALA A 41 -12.23 11.79 -5.35
C ALA A 41 -11.44 13.11 -5.31
N LEU A 42 -10.11 13.02 -5.46
CA LEU A 42 -9.20 14.16 -5.57
C LEU A 42 -8.97 14.62 -7.02
N GLU A 43 -9.65 14.01 -7.99
CA GLU A 43 -9.49 14.26 -9.43
C GLU A 43 -8.04 14.07 -9.92
N LEU A 44 -7.34 13.08 -9.35
CA LEU A 44 -5.97 12.70 -9.72
C LEU A 44 -5.96 11.35 -10.45
N SER A 45 -5.08 11.22 -11.44
CA SER A 45 -4.65 9.89 -11.90
C SER A 45 -3.83 9.18 -10.81
N LEU A 46 -3.74 7.84 -10.89
CA LEU A 46 -2.90 7.07 -9.96
C LEU A 46 -1.42 7.47 -10.01
N GLU A 47 -0.94 7.88 -11.18
CA GLU A 47 0.43 8.36 -11.38
C GLU A 47 0.64 9.71 -10.68
N GLU A 48 -0.27 10.67 -10.89
CA GLU A 48 -0.23 11.97 -10.20
C GLU A 48 -0.34 11.80 -8.69
N PHE A 49 -1.22 10.91 -8.22
CA PHE A 49 -1.38 10.59 -6.80
C PHE A 49 -0.04 10.12 -6.19
N GLY A 50 0.61 9.13 -6.80
CA GLY A 50 1.90 8.64 -6.32
C GLY A 50 2.98 9.73 -6.34
N ASN A 51 3.05 10.50 -7.43
CA ASN A 51 4.03 11.59 -7.61
C ASN A 51 3.79 12.77 -6.65
N GLN A 52 2.54 12.99 -6.23
CA GLN A 52 2.21 14.01 -5.24
C GLN A 52 2.57 13.54 -3.83
N ALA A 53 2.31 12.27 -3.51
CA ALA A 53 2.64 11.66 -2.21
C ALA A 53 4.13 11.82 -1.86
N VAL A 54 5.03 11.62 -2.82
CA VAL A 54 6.48 11.67 -2.55
C VAL A 54 7.00 13.05 -2.20
N LYS A 55 6.25 14.13 -2.47
CA LYS A 55 6.63 15.51 -2.15
C LYS A 55 6.42 15.87 -0.67
N SER A 56 5.59 15.12 0.05
CA SER A 56 5.30 15.40 1.48
C SER A 56 6.44 14.98 2.41
N ASN A 57 6.75 15.80 3.41
CA ASN A 57 7.59 15.37 4.54
C ASN A 57 6.81 15.27 5.86
N HIS A 58 5.57 15.76 5.87
CA HIS A 58 4.73 15.87 7.05
C HIS A 58 3.30 15.43 6.68
N PRO A 59 3.07 14.11 6.52
CA PRO A 59 1.76 13.62 6.11
C PRO A 59 0.69 14.00 7.13
N GLU A 60 -0.49 14.37 6.63
CA GLU A 60 -1.67 14.54 7.47
C GLU A 60 -2.11 13.18 8.02
N PRO A 61 -2.49 13.09 9.31
CA PRO A 61 -3.05 11.87 9.85
C PRO A 61 -4.40 11.57 9.18
N ILE A 62 -4.59 10.32 8.79
CA ILE A 62 -5.88 9.82 8.28
C ILE A 62 -6.34 8.70 9.21
N ASP A 63 -7.44 8.94 9.93
CA ASP A 63 -7.96 8.03 10.95
C ASP A 63 -8.95 7.02 10.36
N SER A 64 -9.71 7.42 9.34
CA SER A 64 -10.70 6.56 8.70
C SER A 64 -10.07 5.67 7.64
N LEU A 65 -10.21 4.35 7.82
CA LEU A 65 -9.80 3.36 6.81
C LEU A 65 -10.98 2.83 5.98
N CYS A 66 -12.22 3.06 6.41
CA CYS A 66 -13.40 2.80 5.57
C CYS A 66 -13.41 3.76 4.39
N VAL A 67 -13.38 3.27 3.15
CA VAL A 67 -13.27 4.10 1.92
C VAL A 67 -14.25 5.28 1.94
N VAL A 68 -15.53 5.03 2.29
CA VAL A 68 -16.58 6.06 2.30
C VAL A 68 -16.32 7.16 3.33
N MET A 69 -15.83 6.77 4.51
CA MET A 69 -15.51 7.72 5.58
C MET A 69 -14.19 8.46 5.28
N ALA A 70 -13.20 7.74 4.76
CA ALA A 70 -11.92 8.29 4.36
C ALA A 70 -12.09 9.36 3.27
N GLU A 71 -12.93 9.11 2.27
CA GLU A 71 -13.26 10.10 1.23
C GLU A 71 -13.80 11.39 1.84
N THR A 72 -14.74 11.28 2.78
CA THR A 72 -15.31 12.46 3.46
C THR A 72 -14.25 13.21 4.29
N GLU A 73 -13.43 12.48 5.04
CA GLU A 73 -12.34 13.04 5.85
C GLU A 73 -11.32 13.78 4.98
N ILE A 74 -10.90 13.16 3.86
CA ILE A 74 -9.93 13.70 2.92
C ILE A 74 -10.45 14.97 2.26
N LEU A 75 -11.73 15.00 1.84
CA LEU A 75 -12.34 16.20 1.29
C LEU A 75 -12.45 17.33 2.32
N SER A 76 -12.66 17.01 3.60
CA SER A 76 -12.60 18.02 4.68
C SER A 76 -11.21 18.65 4.79
N LEU A 77 -10.15 17.84 4.78
CA LEU A 77 -8.77 18.33 4.85
C LEU A 77 -8.42 19.24 3.66
N VAL A 78 -8.93 18.93 2.46
CA VAL A 78 -8.81 19.81 1.29
C VAL A 78 -9.52 21.15 1.52
N GLN A 79 -10.74 21.14 2.05
CA GLN A 79 -11.50 22.36 2.36
C GLN A 79 -10.84 23.22 3.45
N GLU A 80 -10.16 22.59 4.41
CA GLU A 80 -9.35 23.25 5.44
C GLU A 80 -8.05 23.86 4.87
N GLY A 81 -7.76 23.64 3.59
CA GLY A 81 -6.57 24.16 2.93
C GLY A 81 -5.29 23.41 3.28
N LYS A 82 -5.39 22.14 3.74
CA LYS A 82 -4.21 21.30 3.91
C LYS A 82 -3.54 21.03 2.57
N ARG A 83 -2.22 20.86 2.59
CA ARG A 83 -1.43 20.64 1.38
C ARG A 83 -1.77 19.27 0.79
N LEU A 84 -2.03 19.24 -0.51
CA LEU A 84 -2.45 18.03 -1.22
C LEU A 84 -1.43 16.88 -1.06
N GLU A 85 -0.13 17.18 -1.13
CA GLU A 85 0.94 16.21 -0.91
C GLU A 85 0.89 15.58 0.48
N ASP A 86 0.59 16.36 1.52
CA ASP A 86 0.54 15.89 2.89
C ASP A 86 -0.69 15.01 3.13
N ILE A 87 -1.83 15.37 2.53
CA ILE A 87 -3.05 14.53 2.52
C ILE A 87 -2.77 13.21 1.80
N VAL A 88 -2.31 13.27 0.54
CA VAL A 88 -2.09 12.10 -0.32
C VAL A 88 -1.05 11.15 0.30
N PHE A 89 0.01 11.67 0.91
CA PHE A 89 0.98 10.83 1.62
C PHE A 89 0.40 10.24 2.92
N GLY A 90 -0.46 10.98 3.62
CA GLY A 90 -1.24 10.48 4.76
C GLY A 90 -2.09 9.25 4.41
N VAL A 91 -2.73 9.28 3.24
CA VAL A 91 -3.51 8.15 2.71
C VAL A 91 -2.62 6.94 2.44
N CYS A 92 -1.45 7.12 1.83
CA CYS A 92 -0.46 6.05 1.65
C CYS A 92 0.01 5.48 3.00
N ASP A 93 0.33 6.35 3.96
CA ASP A 93 0.83 5.97 5.29
C ASP A 93 -0.21 5.17 6.07
N ALA A 94 -1.48 5.61 6.07
CA ALA A 94 -2.59 4.93 6.71
C ALA A 94 -2.84 3.54 6.10
N LEU A 95 -2.80 3.44 4.76
CA LEU A 95 -2.93 2.16 4.06
C LEU A 95 -1.81 1.19 4.46
N VAL A 96 -0.55 1.63 4.38
CA VAL A 96 0.59 0.76 4.70
C VAL A 96 0.56 0.35 6.18
N ARG A 97 0.27 1.27 7.09
CA ARG A 97 0.14 0.99 8.53
C ARG A 97 -0.91 -0.10 8.78
N ARG A 98 -2.03 -0.08 8.07
CA ARG A 98 -3.05 -1.14 8.13
C ARG A 98 -2.49 -2.50 7.72
N ILE A 99 -1.70 -2.56 6.65
CA ILE A 99 -1.10 -3.81 6.14
C ILE A 99 -0.02 -4.33 7.09
N VAL A 100 0.80 -3.45 7.64
CA VAL A 100 1.80 -3.80 8.67
C VAL A 100 1.10 -4.39 9.90
N ASN A 101 0.01 -3.76 10.35
CA ASN A 101 -0.80 -4.27 11.46
C ASN A 101 -1.44 -5.63 11.13
N LEU A 102 -1.91 -5.83 9.89
CA LEU A 102 -2.40 -7.13 9.43
C LEU A 102 -1.31 -8.21 9.54
N GLY A 103 -0.07 -7.88 9.18
CA GLY A 103 1.09 -8.78 9.24
C GLY A 103 1.66 -9.03 10.63
N SER A 104 1.38 -8.16 11.61
CA SER A 104 1.93 -8.24 12.97
C SER A 104 1.79 -9.62 13.64
N PRO A 105 0.64 -10.33 13.57
CA PRO A 105 0.47 -11.64 14.19
C PRO A 105 1.37 -12.76 13.63
N ILE A 106 1.87 -12.61 12.41
CA ILE A 106 2.79 -13.59 11.79
C ILE A 106 4.26 -13.14 11.81
N GLY A 107 4.52 -11.93 12.31
CA GLY A 107 5.83 -11.29 12.28
C GLY A 107 6.21 -10.78 10.89
N ILE A 108 6.87 -9.62 10.86
CA ILE A 108 7.49 -9.06 9.66
C ILE A 108 8.99 -9.02 9.92
N GLU A 109 9.75 -9.79 9.16
CA GLU A 109 11.19 -10.00 9.32
C GLU A 109 11.91 -9.66 8.02
N GLU A 110 13.12 -9.12 8.14
CA GLU A 110 13.98 -8.86 6.98
C GLU A 110 14.57 -10.16 6.40
N PRO A 111 14.80 -10.23 5.08
CA PRO A 111 14.52 -9.19 4.08
C PRO A 111 13.03 -9.07 3.72
N ILE A 112 12.54 -7.83 3.59
CA ILE A 112 11.15 -7.55 3.22
C ILE A 112 11.05 -7.33 1.71
N ILE A 113 10.23 -8.14 1.04
CA ILE A 113 9.92 -7.97 -0.38
C ILE A 113 8.56 -7.28 -0.53
N PHE A 114 8.48 -6.23 -1.33
CA PHE A 114 7.23 -5.55 -1.69
C PHE A 114 6.92 -5.78 -3.18
N CYS A 115 5.77 -6.40 -3.46
CA CYS A 115 5.31 -6.74 -4.81
C CYS A 115 3.83 -6.37 -5.02
N GLY A 116 3.31 -6.69 -6.21
CA GLY A 116 1.96 -6.32 -6.64
C GLY A 116 1.92 -4.95 -7.31
N GLY A 117 0.74 -4.57 -7.81
CA GLY A 117 0.55 -3.27 -8.48
C GLY A 117 0.81 -2.09 -7.55
N GLY A 118 0.57 -2.23 -6.24
CA GLY A 118 0.87 -1.20 -5.26
C GLY A 118 2.36 -0.85 -5.17
N ALA A 119 3.26 -1.76 -5.53
CA ALA A 119 4.70 -1.50 -5.56
C ALA A 119 5.14 -0.59 -6.72
N LEU A 120 4.26 -0.33 -7.69
CA LEU A 120 4.47 0.67 -8.75
C LEU A 120 4.16 2.09 -8.28
N ASN A 121 3.42 2.26 -7.18
CA ASN A 121 3.06 3.57 -6.67
C ASN A 121 4.19 4.12 -5.76
N PRO A 122 4.89 5.21 -6.13
CA PRO A 122 6.04 5.69 -5.38
C PRO A 122 5.66 6.25 -3.99
N GLY A 123 4.42 6.68 -3.79
CA GLY A 123 3.87 7.06 -2.48
C GLY A 123 3.76 5.88 -1.52
N LEU A 124 3.24 4.74 -2.00
CA LEU A 124 3.19 3.49 -1.23
C LEU A 124 4.60 2.96 -0.95
N VAL A 125 5.51 3.02 -1.92
CA VAL A 125 6.92 2.66 -1.71
C VAL A 125 7.56 3.51 -0.62
N LYS A 126 7.34 4.83 -0.64
CA LYS A 126 7.84 5.75 0.39
C LYS A 126 7.25 5.43 1.76
N ALA A 127 5.94 5.16 1.85
CA ALA A 127 5.28 4.80 3.11
C ALA A 127 5.79 3.46 3.66
N MET A 128 5.99 2.46 2.79
CA MET A 128 6.61 1.17 3.16
C MET A 128 8.01 1.35 3.73
N LYS A 129 8.88 2.13 3.06
CA LYS A 129 10.22 2.43 3.55
C LYS A 129 10.21 3.20 4.88
N ARG A 130 9.29 4.15 5.03
CA ARG A 130 9.14 4.92 6.28
C ARG A 130 8.78 4.04 7.46
N LEU A 131 7.91 3.04 7.27
CA LEU A 131 7.38 2.20 8.36
C LEU A 131 8.22 0.94 8.63
N LEU A 132 8.85 0.38 7.60
CA LEU A 132 9.55 -0.91 7.68
C LEU A 132 11.05 -0.82 7.44
N GLY A 133 11.59 0.34 7.05
CA GLY A 133 13.00 0.50 6.73
C GLY A 133 13.34 -0.01 5.34
N ASP A 134 14.33 -0.92 5.27
CA ASP A 134 14.82 -1.43 4.00
C ASP A 134 13.85 -2.45 3.39
N ILE A 135 13.43 -2.17 2.16
CA ILE A 135 12.54 -3.05 1.38
C ILE A 135 13.15 -3.33 0.00
N ILE A 136 12.94 -4.54 -0.48
CA ILE A 136 13.32 -5.00 -1.81
C ILE A 136 12.09 -4.92 -2.70
N ILE A 137 12.20 -4.19 -3.81
CA ILE A 137 11.19 -4.19 -4.88
C ILE A 137 11.81 -4.91 -6.07
N PRO A 138 11.28 -6.07 -6.47
CA PRO A 138 11.81 -6.77 -7.63
C PRO A 138 11.48 -6.00 -8.92
N PRO A 139 12.23 -6.22 -10.02
CA PRO A 139 11.82 -5.76 -11.33
C PRO A 139 10.40 -6.25 -11.63
N ASP A 140 9.58 -5.41 -12.24
CA ASP A 140 8.24 -5.78 -12.68
C ASP A 140 7.37 -6.40 -11.55
N PRO A 141 7.17 -5.68 -10.42
CA PRO A 141 6.67 -6.26 -9.17
C PRO A 141 5.24 -6.83 -9.27
N GLN A 142 4.45 -6.40 -10.26
CA GLN A 142 3.11 -6.94 -10.53
C GLN A 142 3.13 -8.33 -11.17
N PHE A 143 4.24 -8.74 -11.79
CA PHE A 143 4.36 -10.00 -12.53
C PHE A 143 5.01 -11.14 -11.72
N ILE A 144 5.40 -10.91 -10.47
CA ILE A 144 6.08 -11.90 -9.62
C ILE A 144 5.27 -13.19 -9.45
N GLY A 145 3.95 -13.08 -9.31
CA GLY A 145 3.08 -14.26 -9.25
C GLY A 145 3.10 -15.08 -10.55
N ALA A 146 3.07 -14.40 -11.70
CA ALA A 146 3.13 -15.06 -13.02
C ALA A 146 4.50 -15.72 -13.26
N LEU A 147 5.60 -15.06 -12.85
CA LEU A 147 6.94 -15.65 -12.88
C LEU A 147 7.02 -16.92 -12.02
N GLY A 148 6.47 -16.88 -10.79
CA GLY A 148 6.41 -18.05 -9.92
C GLY A 148 5.64 -19.22 -10.55
N ALA A 149 4.52 -18.94 -11.22
CA ALA A 149 3.76 -19.95 -11.94
C ALA A 149 4.58 -20.59 -13.08
N CYS A 150 5.34 -19.80 -13.85
CA CYS A 150 6.20 -20.33 -14.91
C CYS A 150 7.30 -21.25 -14.36
N VAL A 151 7.94 -20.85 -13.26
CA VAL A 151 9.00 -21.64 -12.61
C VAL A 151 8.44 -22.92 -11.98
N SER A 152 7.20 -22.91 -11.46
CA SER A 152 6.60 -24.11 -10.85
C SER A 152 6.26 -25.24 -11.82
N ILE A 153 6.24 -24.96 -13.12
CA ILE A 153 5.91 -25.93 -14.18
C ILE A 153 7.19 -26.52 -14.81
N ALA A 154 8.37 -25.97 -14.48
CA ALA A 154 9.69 -26.43 -14.95
C ALA A 154 10.28 -27.49 -14.00
#